data_AF-A0A954FUW0-F1
#
_entry.id   AF-A0A954FUW0-F1
#
_cell.length_a   1.000
_cell.length_b   1.000
_cell.length_c   1.000
_cell.angle_alpha   90.00
_cell.angle_beta   90.00
_cell.angle_gamma   90.00
#
_symmetry.space_group_name_H-M   'P 1'
#
loop_
_entity.id
_entity.type
_entity.pdbx_description
1 polymer ?
#
loop_
_entity_poly.entity_id
_entity_poly.type
_entity_poly.pdbx_seq_one_letter_code
_entity_poly.pdbx_strand_id
1 'polypeptide(L)'
;MHCGQFRQQFTRRDMLKHCANGFGAAALSALLQDQAFSGVATGKTHFPPKAENVIFLYMDGGPSQVDTFDPKPLLTKYNGKN
;
A
#
# COMPACT_ATOMS: atom_id res chain seq x y z
N MET A 1 46.81 35.59 22.26
CA MET A 1 47.22 34.83 21.05
C MET A 1 47.11 33.34 21.38
N HIS A 2 46.01 32.69 21.00
CA HIS A 2 45.81 31.25 21.19
C HIS A 2 45.64 30.65 19.80
N CYS A 3 46.75 30.22 19.23
CA CYS A 3 46.78 29.47 17.98
C CYS A 3 46.84 27.99 18.35
N GLY A 4 45.90 27.17 17.87
CA GLY A 4 45.98 25.71 18.08
C GLY A 4 44.66 24.93 18.18
N GLN A 5 43.49 25.49 17.87
CA GLN A 5 42.28 24.68 17.75
C GLN A 5 42.23 23.96 16.39
N PHE A 6 42.85 22.79 16.30
CA PHE A 6 42.58 21.85 15.20
C PHE A 6 41.17 21.28 15.40
N ARG A 7 40.20 21.84 14.68
CA ARG A 7 38.84 21.31 14.56
C ARG A 7 38.96 19.86 14.06
N GLN A 8 38.62 18.88 14.89
CA GLN A 8 38.69 17.46 14.51
C GLN A 8 37.67 17.21 13.39
N GLN A 9 38.16 17.16 12.15
CA GLN A 9 37.36 16.87 10.96
C GLN A 9 37.12 15.35 10.92
N PHE A 10 36.03 14.91 11.55
CA PHE A 10 35.49 13.54 11.57
C PHE A 10 36.43 12.42 12.04
N THR A 11 35.99 11.64 13.04
CA THR A 11 36.70 10.40 13.38
C THR A 11 36.43 9.30 12.35
N ARG A 12 37.31 8.31 12.24
CA ARG A 12 37.09 7.15 11.35
C ARG A 12 35.76 6.45 11.63
N ARG A 13 35.34 6.40 12.90
CA ARG A 13 34.05 5.84 13.32
C ARG A 13 32.88 6.69 12.84
N ASP A 14 33.01 8.02 12.87
CA ASP A 14 31.97 8.92 12.37
C ASP A 14 31.83 8.82 10.86
N MET A 15 32.94 8.68 10.12
CA MET A 15 32.93 8.43 8.69
C MET A 15 32.21 7.12 8.34
N LEU A 16 32.54 6.03 9.04
CA LEU A 16 31.89 4.73 8.85
C LEU A 16 30.39 4.78 9.15
N LYS A 17 29.98 5.49 10.23
CA LYS A 17 28.57 5.68 10.57
C LYS A 17 27.80 6.49 9.51
N HIS A 18 28.39 7.56 8.98
CA HIS A 18 27.74 8.38 7.96
C HIS A 18 27.61 7.64 6.62
N CYS A 19 28.65 6.90 6.20
CA CYS A 19 28.61 6.14 4.95
C CYS A 19 27.68 4.92 5.01
N ALA A 20 27.59 4.23 6.15
CA ALA A 20 26.69 3.09 6.31
C ALA A 20 25.21 3.46 6.14
N ASN A 21 24.80 4.63 6.66
CA ASN A 21 23.43 5.13 6.50
C ASN A 21 23.08 5.45 5.04
N GLY A 22 24.02 6.01 4.27
CA GLY A 22 23.79 6.35 2.86
C GLY A 22 23.66 5.13 1.95
N PHE A 23 24.53 4.12 2.13
CA PHE A 23 24.50 2.90 1.32
C PHE A 23 23.24 2.05 1.58
N GLY A 24 22.83 1.93 2.86
CA GLY A 24 21.60 1.21 3.22
C GLY A 24 20.34 1.85 2.63
N ALA A 25 20.26 3.18 2.63
CA ALA A 25 19.15 3.90 2.02
C ALA A 25 19.08 3.70 0.49
N ALA A 26 20.23 3.65 -0.20
CA ALA A 26 20.28 3.36 -1.63
C ALA A 26 19.80 1.93 -1.95
N ALA A 27 20.20 0.95 -1.15
CA ALA A 27 19.73 -0.43 -1.29
C ALA A 27 18.21 -0.55 -1.03
N LEU A 28 17.69 0.13 -0.01
CA LEU A 28 16.25 0.18 0.28
C LEU A 28 15.47 0.85 -0.85
N SER A 29 15.98 1.94 -1.42
CA SER A 29 15.37 2.60 -2.58
C SER A 29 15.28 1.65 -3.78
N ALA A 30 16.31 0.85 -4.04
CA ALA A 30 16.30 -0.13 -5.12
C ALA A 30 15.28 -1.24 -4.88
N LEU A 31 15.14 -1.73 -3.63
CA LEU A 31 14.14 -2.73 -3.26
C LEU A 31 12.71 -2.20 -3.35
N LEU A 32 12.46 -0.95 -2.95
CA LEU A 32 11.15 -0.32 -3.07
C LEU A 32 10.77 0.00 -4.52
N GLN A 33 11.75 0.18 -5.40
CA GLN A 33 11.53 0.39 -6.82
C GLN A 33 11.22 -0.92 -7.57
N ASP A 34 11.48 -2.08 -6.95
CA ASP A 34 11.09 -3.37 -7.52
C ASP A 34 9.56 -3.53 -7.42
N GLN A 35 8.91 -3.34 -8.56
CA GLN A 35 7.45 -3.44 -8.74
C GLN A 35 6.89 -4.82 -8.39
N ALA A 36 7.73 -5.81 -8.08
CA ALA A 36 7.34 -7.13 -7.60
C ALA A 36 6.44 -7.10 -6.35
N PHE A 37 6.53 -6.07 -5.50
CA PHE A 37 5.63 -5.91 -4.34
C PHE A 37 4.32 -5.21 -4.65
N SER A 38 4.22 -4.50 -5.78
CA SER A 38 2.93 -4.04 -6.27
C SER A 38 2.32 -5.21 -7.04
N GLY A 39 1.30 -5.88 -6.49
CA GLY A 39 0.56 -6.95 -7.17
C GLY A 39 -0.13 -6.53 -8.48
N VAL A 40 0.19 -5.36 -9.00
CA VAL A 40 -0.11 -4.92 -10.36
C VAL A 40 1.00 -5.47 -11.24
N ALA A 41 0.73 -6.61 -11.88
CA ALA A 41 1.52 -7.06 -13.01
C ALA A 41 1.50 -5.94 -14.08
N THR A 42 2.46 -5.02 -14.04
CA THR A 42 2.72 -4.04 -15.09
C THR A 42 3.35 -4.69 -16.32
N GLY A 43 3.35 -6.03 -16.38
CA GLY A 43 3.63 -6.78 -17.58
C GLY A 43 2.51 -6.51 -18.57
N LYS A 44 2.81 -5.70 -19.58
CA LYS A 44 2.07 -5.76 -20.84
C LYS A 44 2.00 -7.23 -21.23
N THR A 45 0.80 -7.80 -21.20
CA THR A 45 0.58 -9.13 -21.74
C THR A 45 1.04 -9.09 -23.19
N HIS A 46 1.84 -10.07 -23.62
CA HIS A 46 2.32 -10.12 -25.01
C HIS A 46 1.18 -10.09 -26.04
N PHE A 47 -0.03 -10.43 -25.60
CA PHE A 47 -1.27 -10.39 -26.37
C PHE A 47 -2.31 -9.49 -25.68
N PRO A 48 -3.19 -8.83 -26.44
CA PRO A 48 -4.31 -8.11 -25.86
C PRO A 48 -5.19 -9.08 -25.07
N PRO A 49 -5.61 -8.75 -23.84
CA PRO A 49 -6.54 -9.57 -23.11
C PRO A 49 -7.88 -9.62 -23.86
N LYS A 50 -8.35 -10.82 -24.20
CA LYS A 50 -9.66 -11.07 -24.80
C LYS A 50 -10.49 -11.91 -23.84
N ALA A 51 -11.52 -11.33 -23.24
CA ALA A 51 -12.51 -12.08 -22.49
C ALA A 51 -13.54 -12.65 -23.47
N GLU A 52 -13.58 -13.97 -23.62
CA GLU A 52 -14.54 -14.64 -24.51
C GLU A 52 -15.83 -15.07 -23.79
N ASN A 53 -15.74 -15.34 -22.48
CA ASN A 53 -16.86 -15.84 -21.69
C ASN A 53 -16.93 -15.09 -20.35
N VAL A 54 -18.14 -14.67 -19.97
CA VAL A 54 -18.43 -14.00 -18.70
C VAL A 54 -19.43 -14.86 -17.93
N ILE A 55 -19.04 -15.34 -16.74
CA ILE A 55 -19.94 -16.07 -15.85
C ILE A 55 -20.55 -15.06 -14.88
N PHE A 56 -21.81 -14.70 -15.09
CA PHE A 56 -22.58 -13.84 -14.18
C PHE A 56 -23.35 -14.72 -13.19
N LEU A 57 -22.97 -14.65 -11.92
CA LEU A 57 -23.66 -15.34 -10.83
C LEU A 57 -24.54 -14.33 -10.10
N TYR A 58 -25.86 -14.43 -10.28
CA TYR A 58 -26.83 -13.71 -9.46
C TYR A 58 -27.25 -14.60 -8.30
N MET A 59 -26.80 -14.27 -7.09
CA MET A 59 -27.23 -14.91 -5.86
C MET A 59 -28.31 -14.04 -5.22
N ASP A 60 -29.57 -14.48 -5.32
CA ASP A 60 -30.66 -13.86 -4.60
C ASP A 60 -30.54 -14.19 -3.09
N GLY A 61 -30.80 -13.19 -2.24
CA GLY A 61 -30.76 -13.36 -0.78
C GLY A 61 -29.56 -12.76 -0.04
N GLY A 62 -28.65 -12.05 -0.73
CA GLY A 62 -27.69 -11.17 -0.06
C GLY A 62 -28.37 -9.88 0.40
N PRO A 63 -28.09 -9.35 1.61
CA PRO A 63 -28.64 -8.06 2.00
C PRO A 63 -28.14 -7.01 1.00
N SER A 64 -29.07 -6.25 0.41
CA SER A 64 -28.69 -5.23 -0.55
C SER A 64 -27.76 -4.21 0.14
N GLN A 65 -26.87 -3.57 -0.62
CA GLN A 65 -26.06 -2.47 -0.07
C GLN A 65 -26.95 -1.38 0.55
N VAL A 66 -28.17 -1.24 0.03
CA VAL A 66 -29.19 -0.31 0.52
C VAL A 66 -29.82 -0.77 1.85
N ASP A 67 -29.84 -2.06 2.15
CA ASP A 67 -30.46 -2.64 3.35
C ASP A 67 -29.48 -2.94 4.49
N THR A 68 -28.18 -3.08 4.21
CA THR A 68 -27.23 -3.64 5.19
C THR A 68 -26.84 -2.66 6.30
N PHE A 69 -26.92 -1.34 6.05
CA PHE A 69 -26.41 -0.33 6.98
C PHE A 69 -27.34 0.88 7.21
N ASP A 70 -28.58 0.84 6.73
CA ASP A 70 -29.57 1.87 7.01
C ASP A 70 -30.60 1.34 8.02
N PRO A 71 -30.56 1.76 9.29
CA PRO A 71 -31.58 1.35 10.24
C PRO A 71 -32.93 1.91 9.79
N LYS A 72 -33.91 1.04 9.58
CA LYS A 72 -35.26 1.41 9.12
C LYS A 72 -36.26 1.44 10.28
N PRO A 73 -36.34 2.54 11.07
CA PRO A 73 -37.16 2.59 12.29
C PRO A 73 -38.66 2.42 12.02
N LEU A 74 -39.13 2.85 10.85
CA LEU A 74 -40.52 2.69 10.46
C LEU A 74 -40.88 1.23 10.21
N LEU A 75 -39.98 0.45 9.59
CA LEU A 75 -40.17 -0.99 9.41
C LEU A 75 -40.23 -1.72 10.75
N THR A 76 -39.36 -1.38 11.70
CA THR A 76 -39.43 -1.92 13.06
C THR A 76 -40.77 -1.60 13.75
N LYS A 77 -41.30 -0.37 13.57
CA LYS A 77 -42.55 0.09 14.19
C LYS A 77 -43.81 -0.63 13.66
N TYR A 78 -43.81 -1.00 12.37
CA TYR A 78 -44.96 -1.62 11.71
C TYR A 78 -44.78 -3.14 11.49
N ASN A 79 -43.67 -3.71 11.97
CA ASN A 79 -43.45 -5.15 11.91
C ASN A 79 -44.57 -5.91 12.67
N GLY A 80 -45.28 -6.80 11.98
CA GLY A 80 -46.35 -7.62 12.56
C GLY A 80 -47.70 -6.92 12.78
N LYS A 81 -47.92 -5.72 12.23
CA LYS A 81 -49.25 -5.10 12.22
C LYS A 81 -49.92 -5.37 10.86
N ASN A 82 -50.92 -6.26 10.89
CA ASN A 82 -51.87 -6.48 9.80
C ASN A 82 -53.04 -5.51 9.94
#